data_AF-A0A2Z6GF31-F1
#
_entry.id   AF-A0A2Z6GF31-F1
#
_cell.length_a   1.000
_cell.length_b   1.000
_cell.length_c   1.000
_cell.angle_alpha   90.00
_cell.angle_beta   90.00
_cell.angle_gamma   90.00
#
_symmetry.space_group_name_H-M   'P 1'
#
loop_
_entity.id
_entity.type
_entity.pdbx_description
1 polymer ?
#
loop_
_entity_poly.entity_id
_entity_poly.type
_entity_poly.pdbx_seq_one_letter_code
_entity_poly.pdbx_strand_id
1 'polypeptide(L)'
;MGSKLIIALMAGCALLIQSVPADAKPQHKHHLKAAKTVQKVKAHKVKPHKASRKHYSKQEDDALTNLVMEKAGTSPRLYSNIALIYDAQEHRSLYSKNADTVAPIASITKLMTAMVVLDANLPMNEPITISEADVDTLKGTHSRMRPGMTLTRAEMLKLALMSSENRAACALARTYPGGTAAAVAKMNEKARQLGMNNSRFLEPSGLNSNNVSTAQDLVKMVDAADNYALIHEFTTTASHQVTPAGFRTMQYNNTNPLVKNASWDIGVSKTGFINEAGRCLVMEANIQGRPVIMVLLDSQGKQTRVGDAARVKKWMESSETRSRATRNI
;
A
#
# COMPACT_ATOMS: atom_id res chain seq x y z
N MET A 1 -3.44 67.89 -18.12
CA MET A 1 -3.83 66.84 -19.09
C MET A 1 -4.55 65.73 -18.34
N GLY A 2 -5.62 65.14 -18.89
CA GLY A 2 -6.25 63.88 -18.43
C GLY A 2 -6.75 63.85 -16.97
N SER A 3 -8.02 64.05 -16.62
CA SER A 3 -9.31 63.73 -17.27
C SER A 3 -9.60 62.22 -17.41
N LYS A 4 -10.30 61.65 -16.41
CA LYS A 4 -11.60 60.98 -16.62
C LYS A 4 -12.34 60.68 -15.31
N LEU A 5 -13.61 61.06 -15.27
CA LEU A 5 -14.62 60.72 -14.27
C LEU A 5 -15.71 59.92 -15.00
N ILE A 6 -16.14 58.77 -14.46
CA ILE A 6 -17.34 58.06 -14.93
C ILE A 6 -18.09 57.52 -13.70
N ILE A 7 -19.41 57.73 -13.69
CA ILE A 7 -20.36 57.26 -12.68
C ILE A 7 -21.51 56.57 -13.42
N ALA A 8 -21.81 55.30 -13.09
CA ALA A 8 -23.02 54.55 -13.47
C ALA A 8 -22.98 53.14 -12.84
N LEU A 9 -24.07 52.44 -12.56
CA LEU A 9 -25.42 52.85 -12.08
C LEU A 9 -26.07 51.61 -11.43
N MET A 10 -27.03 51.76 -10.52
CA MET A 10 -27.75 50.65 -9.89
C MET A 10 -28.90 50.11 -10.76
N ALA A 11 -28.91 48.79 -11.02
CA ALA A 11 -30.10 47.97 -11.24
C ALA A 11 -29.74 46.47 -11.05
N GLY A 12 -30.59 45.59 -10.53
CA GLY A 12 -31.93 45.81 -9.98
C GLY A 12 -32.99 44.88 -10.57
N CYS A 13 -32.97 43.59 -10.21
CA CYS A 13 -34.10 42.69 -10.44
C CYS A 13 -34.10 41.54 -9.41
N ALA A 14 -35.28 41.22 -8.88
CA ALA A 14 -35.50 40.09 -7.96
C ALA A 14 -36.74 39.32 -8.41
N LEU A 15 -36.71 37.99 -8.29
CA LEU A 15 -37.89 37.15 -8.46
C LEU A 15 -37.78 35.89 -7.59
N LEU A 16 -38.79 35.68 -6.76
CA LEU A 16 -39.08 34.46 -6.02
C LEU A 16 -40.06 33.60 -6.82
N ILE A 17 -40.18 32.30 -6.53
CA ILE A 17 -41.44 31.56 -6.24
C ILE A 17 -41.25 30.00 -6.25
N GLN A 18 -41.44 29.40 -5.07
CA GLN A 18 -42.18 28.15 -4.73
C GLN A 18 -41.95 26.79 -5.46
N SER A 19 -41.16 25.92 -4.81
CA SER A 19 -41.50 24.58 -4.25
C SER A 19 -42.52 23.57 -4.88
N VAL A 20 -42.04 22.31 -5.15
CA VAL A 20 -42.50 20.96 -4.60
C VAL A 20 -43.93 20.44 -4.95
N PRO A 21 -44.31 19.11 -5.00
CA PRO A 21 -43.63 17.78 -4.91
C PRO A 21 -43.98 16.68 -5.99
N ALA A 22 -43.21 15.57 -5.97
CA ALA A 22 -43.56 14.11 -6.03
C ALA A 22 -44.39 13.35 -7.11
N ASP A 23 -44.00 12.07 -7.27
CA ASP A 23 -44.70 10.80 -7.58
C ASP A 23 -45.54 10.52 -8.85
N ALA A 24 -45.14 9.45 -9.59
CA ALA A 24 -46.06 8.51 -10.25
C ALA A 24 -45.40 7.15 -10.65
N LYS A 25 -46.05 6.03 -10.33
CA LYS A 25 -45.85 4.64 -10.81
C LYS A 25 -47.09 3.81 -10.40
N PRO A 26 -47.37 2.63 -10.97
CA PRO A 26 -47.06 2.04 -12.28
C PRO A 26 -48.36 1.66 -13.05
N GLN A 27 -48.34 0.79 -14.08
CA GLN A 27 -49.24 -0.40 -14.18
C GLN A 27 -49.05 -1.31 -15.44
N HIS A 28 -49.33 -2.60 -15.22
CA HIS A 28 -49.91 -3.68 -16.07
C HIS A 28 -49.83 -3.67 -17.62
N LYS A 29 -49.31 -4.71 -18.30
CA LYS A 29 -49.69 -6.15 -18.48
C LYS A 29 -50.60 -6.39 -19.71
N HIS A 30 -50.18 -7.28 -20.61
CA HIS A 30 -50.89 -8.44 -21.24
C HIS A 30 -50.17 -8.77 -22.59
N HIS A 31 -49.70 -9.98 -22.97
CA HIS A 31 -50.13 -11.40 -22.94
C HIS A 31 -50.97 -11.85 -24.16
N LEU A 32 -50.36 -12.64 -25.07
CA LEU A 32 -50.88 -13.61 -26.09
C LEU A 32 -49.61 -14.11 -26.87
N LYS A 33 -49.30 -15.37 -27.27
CA LYS A 33 -50.02 -16.60 -27.71
C LYS A 33 -50.83 -16.40 -29.01
N ALA A 34 -50.68 -17.14 -30.12
CA ALA A 34 -49.76 -18.22 -30.57
C ALA A 34 -49.81 -18.26 -32.16
N ALA A 35 -49.40 -19.24 -32.98
CA ALA A 35 -48.96 -20.65 -32.82
C ALA A 35 -48.15 -21.21 -34.05
N LYS A 36 -47.80 -22.51 -33.95
CA LYS A 36 -47.25 -23.50 -34.91
C LYS A 36 -47.53 -23.38 -36.43
N THR A 37 -46.58 -23.89 -37.24
CA THR A 37 -46.78 -24.93 -38.30
C THR A 37 -45.43 -25.66 -38.59
N VAL A 38 -45.44 -26.85 -39.20
CA VAL A 38 -44.30 -27.79 -39.31
C VAL A 38 -44.19 -28.41 -40.71
N GLN A 39 -42.97 -28.65 -41.21
CA GLN A 39 -42.69 -29.68 -42.23
C GLN A 39 -41.25 -30.27 -42.11
N LYS A 40 -40.98 -31.39 -42.82
CA LYS A 40 -39.78 -32.26 -42.76
C LYS A 40 -38.71 -31.79 -43.79
N VAL A 41 -37.46 -32.29 -43.94
CA VAL A 41 -36.95 -33.68 -44.04
C VAL A 41 -35.43 -33.78 -43.72
N LYS A 42 -35.01 -34.98 -43.27
CA LYS A 42 -33.65 -35.59 -43.11
C LYS A 42 -32.41 -34.86 -43.68
N ALA A 43 -31.33 -34.85 -42.89
CA ALA A 43 -30.01 -35.42 -43.27
C ALA A 43 -29.10 -35.62 -42.04
N HIS A 44 -28.26 -36.66 -42.03
CA HIS A 44 -27.26 -36.89 -40.99
C HIS A 44 -25.92 -36.22 -41.39
N LYS A 45 -25.38 -35.33 -40.56
CA LYS A 45 -23.97 -34.91 -40.60
C LYS A 45 -23.45 -34.74 -39.18
N VAL A 46 -22.49 -35.56 -38.78
CA VAL A 46 -21.73 -35.38 -37.53
C VAL A 46 -21.00 -34.05 -37.63
N LYS A 47 -21.21 -33.16 -36.64
CA LYS A 47 -20.42 -31.94 -36.49
C LYS A 47 -19.32 -32.20 -35.45
N PRO A 48 -18.09 -31.68 -35.65
CA PRO A 48 -17.02 -31.86 -34.69
C PRO A 48 -17.38 -31.19 -33.35
N HIS A 49 -16.95 -31.80 -32.24
CA HIS A 49 -17.02 -31.14 -30.93
C HIS A 49 -16.19 -29.85 -30.97
N LYS A 50 -16.86 -28.70 -31.02
CA LYS A 50 -16.21 -27.44 -30.65
C LYS A 50 -15.89 -27.52 -29.17
N ALA A 51 -14.62 -27.77 -28.85
CA ALA A 51 -14.12 -27.62 -27.49
C ALA A 51 -14.35 -26.18 -27.04
N SER A 52 -15.30 -25.98 -26.13
CA SER A 52 -15.54 -24.67 -25.52
C SER A 52 -14.34 -24.34 -24.65
N ARG A 53 -13.42 -23.52 -25.16
CA ARG A 53 -12.42 -22.84 -24.33
C ARG A 53 -13.19 -21.93 -23.38
N LYS A 54 -13.47 -22.43 -22.18
CA LYS A 54 -13.86 -21.58 -21.04
C LYS A 54 -12.76 -20.54 -20.87
N HIS A 55 -13.12 -19.26 -20.97
CA HIS A 55 -12.32 -18.22 -20.37
C HIS A 55 -12.48 -18.37 -18.85
N TYR A 56 -11.55 -19.09 -18.23
CA TYR A 56 -11.34 -18.98 -16.80
C TYR A 56 -10.84 -17.57 -16.49
N SER A 57 -11.26 -17.05 -15.35
CA SER A 57 -10.78 -15.77 -14.84
C SER A 57 -9.41 -15.93 -14.20
N LYS A 58 -8.58 -14.89 -14.24
CA LYS A 58 -7.27 -14.88 -13.58
C LYS A 58 -7.36 -15.27 -12.09
N GLN A 59 -8.46 -14.93 -11.43
CA GLN A 59 -8.71 -15.26 -10.03
C GLN A 59 -8.96 -16.76 -9.80
N GLU A 60 -9.54 -17.48 -10.78
CA GLU A 60 -9.63 -18.95 -10.78
C GLU A 60 -8.29 -19.61 -11.11
N ASP A 61 -7.51 -19.05 -12.05
CA ASP A 61 -6.16 -19.55 -12.39
C ASP A 61 -5.17 -19.38 -11.21
N ASP A 62 -5.21 -18.23 -10.53
CA ASP A 62 -4.43 -17.98 -9.31
C ASP A 62 -4.88 -18.93 -8.18
N ALA A 63 -6.20 -19.14 -7.99
CA ALA A 63 -6.71 -20.07 -6.98
C ALA A 63 -6.31 -21.53 -7.27
N LEU A 64 -6.40 -21.97 -8.54
CA LEU A 64 -6.01 -23.31 -8.96
C LEU A 64 -4.50 -23.54 -8.80
N THR A 65 -3.68 -22.53 -9.17
CA THR A 65 -2.22 -22.56 -8.98
C THR A 65 -1.85 -22.68 -7.49
N ASN A 66 -2.46 -21.87 -6.62
CA ASN A 66 -2.21 -21.95 -5.17
C ASN A 66 -2.63 -23.32 -4.60
N LEU A 67 -3.78 -23.86 -5.01
CA LEU A 67 -4.27 -25.19 -4.58
C LEU A 67 -3.34 -26.33 -5.01
N VAL A 68 -2.74 -26.25 -6.20
CA VAL A 68 -1.74 -27.22 -6.69
C VAL A 68 -0.44 -27.12 -5.88
N MET A 69 0.06 -25.91 -5.63
CA MET A 69 1.29 -25.69 -4.85
C MET A 69 1.14 -26.07 -3.37
N GLU A 70 -0.07 -25.92 -2.81
CA GLU A 70 -0.38 -26.37 -1.46
C GLU A 70 -0.44 -27.91 -1.38
N LYS A 71 -1.15 -28.58 -2.31
CA LYS A 71 -1.23 -30.05 -2.36
C LYS A 71 0.11 -30.75 -2.57
N ALA A 72 1.05 -30.13 -3.29
CA ALA A 72 2.38 -30.69 -3.51
C ALA A 72 3.34 -30.50 -2.32
N GLY A 73 2.93 -29.82 -1.25
CA GLY A 73 3.83 -29.44 -0.13
C GLY A 73 4.88 -28.40 -0.53
N THR A 74 4.66 -27.70 -1.64
CA THR A 74 5.59 -26.73 -2.25
C THR A 74 5.17 -25.28 -2.01
N SER A 75 4.37 -24.99 -0.98
CA SER A 75 4.03 -23.63 -0.55
C SER A 75 4.80 -23.22 0.72
N PRO A 76 5.10 -21.93 0.91
CA PRO A 76 5.66 -21.44 2.16
C PRO A 76 4.56 -21.47 3.25
N ARG A 77 4.82 -22.14 4.37
CA ARG A 77 3.85 -22.23 5.50
C ARG A 77 3.81 -20.91 6.28
N LEU A 78 3.03 -19.94 5.81
CA LEU A 78 2.98 -18.58 6.35
C LEU A 78 1.88 -18.37 7.40
N TYR A 79 2.26 -17.73 8.52
CA TYR A 79 1.41 -17.48 9.68
C TYR A 79 0.80 -16.06 9.71
N SER A 80 1.29 -15.12 8.90
CA SER A 80 0.51 -13.92 8.50
C SER A 80 -0.84 -14.31 7.90
N ASN A 81 -1.92 -13.66 8.34
CA ASN A 81 -3.27 -13.96 7.83
C ASN A 81 -3.49 -13.47 6.38
N ILE A 82 -2.79 -12.41 5.98
CA ILE A 82 -2.73 -11.91 4.60
C ILE A 82 -1.27 -11.92 4.15
N ALA A 83 -1.00 -12.50 2.97
CA ALA A 83 0.33 -12.53 2.38
C ALA A 83 0.29 -12.48 0.85
N LEU A 84 1.26 -11.79 0.27
CA LEU A 84 1.55 -11.81 -1.16
C LEU A 84 3.07 -11.79 -1.36
N ILE A 85 3.58 -12.80 -2.06
CA ILE A 85 4.98 -12.88 -2.48
C ILE A 85 5.01 -12.67 -3.99
N TYR A 86 5.77 -11.69 -4.45
CA TYR A 86 5.71 -11.17 -5.80
C TYR A 86 7.12 -10.99 -6.36
N ASP A 87 7.28 -11.40 -7.62
CA ASP A 87 8.49 -11.19 -8.41
C ASP A 87 8.38 -9.82 -9.10
N ALA A 88 9.26 -8.88 -8.71
CA ALA A 88 9.25 -7.54 -9.27
C ALA A 88 9.80 -7.49 -10.70
N GLN A 89 10.66 -8.45 -11.09
CA GLN A 89 11.26 -8.50 -12.43
C GLN A 89 10.30 -9.14 -13.45
N GLU A 90 9.67 -10.26 -13.09
CA GLU A 90 8.69 -10.95 -13.96
C GLU A 90 7.24 -10.44 -13.74
N HIS A 91 7.06 -9.38 -12.94
CA HIS A 91 5.80 -8.74 -12.58
C HIS A 91 4.65 -9.71 -12.20
N ARG A 92 4.95 -10.77 -11.43
CA ARG A 92 4.01 -11.87 -11.16
C ARG A 92 3.99 -12.35 -9.72
N SER A 93 2.83 -12.81 -9.28
CA SER A 93 2.68 -13.51 -8.00
C SER A 93 3.44 -14.85 -8.01
N LEU A 94 4.06 -15.15 -6.87
CA LEU A 94 4.71 -16.43 -6.57
C LEU A 94 3.92 -17.22 -5.51
N TYR A 95 3.22 -16.51 -4.61
CA TYR A 95 2.33 -17.06 -3.60
C TYR A 95 1.31 -16.00 -3.16
N SER A 96 0.03 -16.37 -3.02
CA SER A 96 -1.03 -15.47 -2.57
C SER A 96 -1.89 -16.11 -1.48
N LYS A 97 -2.20 -15.33 -0.44
CA LYS A 97 -3.09 -15.69 0.67
C LYS A 97 -3.88 -14.44 1.07
N ASN A 98 -5.19 -14.42 0.77
CA ASN A 98 -6.08 -13.30 1.10
C ASN A 98 -5.59 -11.94 0.56
N ALA A 99 -4.88 -11.92 -0.57
CA ALA A 99 -4.14 -10.73 -1.02
C ALA A 99 -5.03 -9.52 -1.37
N ASP A 100 -6.30 -9.75 -1.71
CA ASP A 100 -7.30 -8.72 -2.03
C ASP A 100 -8.07 -8.23 -0.77
N THR A 101 -7.77 -8.76 0.42
CA THR A 101 -8.42 -8.34 1.66
C THR A 101 -7.93 -6.95 2.10
N VAL A 102 -8.87 -6.01 2.22
CA VAL A 102 -8.62 -4.67 2.77
C VAL A 102 -8.41 -4.78 4.29
N ALA A 103 -7.22 -4.40 4.76
CA ALA A 103 -6.86 -4.44 6.17
C ALA A 103 -6.17 -3.14 6.64
N PRO A 104 -6.24 -2.80 7.94
CA PRO A 104 -5.42 -1.72 8.52
C PRO A 104 -3.93 -2.03 8.36
N ILE A 105 -3.16 -1.09 7.80
CA ILE A 105 -1.73 -1.34 7.48
C ILE A 105 -0.75 -0.79 8.51
N ALA A 106 -1.24 -0.11 9.55
CA ALA A 106 -0.43 0.58 10.55
C ALA A 106 0.67 1.48 9.89
N SER A 107 1.84 1.58 10.52
CA SER A 107 2.98 2.38 10.03
C SER A 107 3.65 1.93 8.73
N ILE A 108 3.12 0.94 8.00
CA ILE A 108 3.43 0.75 6.58
C ILE A 108 3.04 2.02 5.77
N THR A 109 2.00 2.74 6.24
CA THR A 109 1.63 4.11 5.84
C THR A 109 2.83 5.02 5.56
N LYS A 110 3.89 4.97 6.38
CA LYS A 110 5.00 5.93 6.32
C LYS A 110 5.83 5.85 5.03
N LEU A 111 5.74 4.76 4.26
CA LEU A 111 6.30 4.70 2.90
C LEU A 111 5.59 5.69 1.97
N MET A 112 4.26 5.66 1.91
CA MET A 112 3.47 6.63 1.12
C MET A 112 3.74 8.07 1.57
N THR A 113 3.87 8.31 2.88
CA THR A 113 4.26 9.62 3.42
C THR A 113 5.63 10.05 2.91
N ALA A 114 6.63 9.17 2.91
CA ALA A 114 7.97 9.47 2.41
C ALA A 114 7.99 9.77 0.91
N MET A 115 7.30 8.95 0.10
CA MET A 115 7.20 9.18 -1.36
C MET A 115 6.57 10.55 -1.66
N VAL A 116 5.50 10.93 -0.97
CA VAL A 116 4.83 12.25 -1.15
C VAL A 116 5.74 13.42 -0.75
N VAL A 117 6.53 13.29 0.31
CA VAL A 117 7.46 14.33 0.75
C VAL A 117 8.64 14.47 -0.22
N LEU A 118 9.14 13.36 -0.76
CA LEU A 118 10.24 13.34 -1.73
C LEU A 118 9.79 13.88 -3.11
N ASP A 119 8.60 13.53 -3.57
CA ASP A 119 7.98 14.09 -4.80
C ASP A 119 7.87 15.62 -4.79
N ALA A 120 7.71 16.22 -3.61
CA ALA A 120 7.64 17.68 -3.47
C ALA A 120 9.01 18.38 -3.57
N ASN A 121 10.11 17.62 -3.69
CA ASN A 121 11.48 18.11 -3.88
C ASN A 121 11.90 19.22 -2.89
N LEU A 122 11.46 19.09 -1.63
CA LEU A 122 11.69 20.07 -0.57
C LEU A 122 13.14 20.00 -0.06
N PRO A 123 13.73 21.10 0.46
CA PRO A 123 15.12 21.09 0.89
C PRO A 123 15.38 20.08 2.02
N MET A 124 16.21 19.08 1.77
CA MET A 124 16.47 17.98 2.73
C MET A 124 17.23 18.44 3.99
N ASN A 125 17.89 19.59 3.93
CA ASN A 125 18.56 20.26 5.05
C ASN A 125 17.64 21.22 5.84
N GLU A 126 16.38 21.40 5.43
CA GLU A 126 15.43 22.30 6.11
C GLU A 126 15.21 21.88 7.58
N PRO A 127 15.34 22.80 8.56
CA PRO A 127 15.13 22.49 9.97
C PRO A 127 13.64 22.40 10.30
N ILE A 128 13.18 21.20 10.67
CA ILE A 128 11.81 20.94 11.12
C ILE A 128 11.81 20.81 12.64
N THR A 129 11.08 21.70 13.31
CA THR A 129 10.83 21.63 14.76
C THR A 129 9.56 20.85 15.05
N ILE A 130 9.64 19.86 15.95
CA ILE A 130 8.49 19.14 16.51
C ILE A 130 7.64 20.11 17.35
N SER A 131 6.34 20.05 17.17
CA SER A 131 5.33 20.88 17.81
C SER A 131 4.34 20.02 18.60
N GLU A 132 3.50 20.65 19.43
CA GLU A 132 2.38 19.95 20.09
C GLU A 132 1.40 19.33 19.08
N ALA A 133 1.24 19.91 17.89
CA ALA A 133 0.38 19.37 16.83
C ALA A 133 0.91 18.06 16.20
N ASP A 134 2.16 17.68 16.50
CA ASP A 134 2.74 16.40 16.06
C ASP A 134 2.62 15.30 17.12
N VAL A 135 2.18 15.64 18.34
CA VAL A 135 2.02 14.72 19.46
C VAL A 135 0.80 13.84 19.21
N ASP A 136 1.04 12.54 19.08
CA ASP A 136 0.00 11.54 18.99
C ASP A 136 -0.76 11.40 20.32
N THR A 137 -2.07 11.64 20.27
CA THR A 137 -3.02 11.34 21.36
C THR A 137 -3.71 9.99 21.16
N LEU A 138 -3.63 9.42 19.96
CA LEU A 138 -4.22 8.13 19.61
C LEU A 138 -3.35 6.98 20.10
N LYS A 139 -3.98 6.00 20.78
CA LYS A 139 -3.37 4.72 21.19
C LYS A 139 -2.19 4.85 22.17
N GLY A 140 -1.95 6.04 22.71
CA GLY A 140 -0.98 6.30 23.78
C GLY A 140 0.45 5.90 23.44
N THR A 141 0.91 6.15 22.21
CA THR A 141 2.23 5.66 21.80
C THR A 141 3.36 6.53 22.36
N HIS A 142 4.53 5.91 22.56
CA HIS A 142 5.71 6.61 23.04
C HIS A 142 6.62 6.98 21.87
N SER A 143 6.87 8.28 21.71
CA SER A 143 7.97 8.81 20.90
C SER A 143 9.00 9.45 21.80
N ARG A 144 10.27 9.39 21.39
CA ARG A 144 11.38 10.07 22.08
C ARG A 144 11.57 11.50 21.57
N MET A 145 10.91 11.85 20.48
CA MET A 145 10.91 13.17 19.88
C MET A 145 9.93 14.07 20.65
N ARG A 146 10.47 15.04 21.39
CA ARG A 146 9.70 15.99 22.20
C ARG A 146 9.41 17.26 21.38
N PRO A 147 8.28 17.95 21.65
CA PRO A 147 8.09 19.32 21.21
C PRO A 147 9.31 20.20 21.52
N GLY A 148 9.63 21.12 20.61
CA GLY A 148 10.84 21.94 20.66
C GLY A 148 12.12 21.27 20.12
N MET A 149 12.12 19.95 19.85
CA MET A 149 13.25 19.32 19.16
C MET A 149 13.26 19.68 17.67
N THR A 150 14.40 20.14 17.16
CA THR A 150 14.61 20.42 15.73
C THR A 150 15.58 19.40 15.12
N LEU A 151 15.23 18.84 13.96
CA LEU A 151 16.09 18.03 13.10
C LEU A 151 15.85 18.41 11.64
N THR A 152 16.76 18.03 10.73
CA THR A 152 16.57 18.29 9.29
C THR A 152 15.45 17.43 8.69
N ARG A 153 14.89 17.85 7.56
CA ARG A 153 13.89 17.09 6.79
C ARG A 153 14.37 15.68 6.42
N ALA A 154 15.65 15.51 6.08
CA ALA A 154 16.28 14.20 5.89
C ALA A 154 16.26 13.32 7.15
N GLU A 155 16.62 13.89 8.31
CA GLU A 155 16.63 13.16 9.58
C GLU A 155 15.21 12.78 10.04
N MET A 156 14.23 13.66 9.84
CA MET A 156 12.81 13.32 10.05
C MET A 156 12.37 12.14 9.17
N LEU A 157 12.71 12.15 7.87
CA LEU A 157 12.40 11.05 6.95
C LEU A 157 13.07 9.73 7.39
N LYS A 158 14.36 9.81 7.75
CA LYS A 158 15.15 8.67 8.22
C LYS A 158 14.53 8.01 9.44
N LEU A 159 14.21 8.80 10.48
CA LEU A 159 13.60 8.29 11.72
C LEU A 159 12.17 7.77 11.52
N ALA A 160 11.38 8.40 10.64
CA ALA A 160 10.05 7.94 10.27
C ALA A 160 10.08 6.58 9.53
N LEU A 161 11.08 6.34 8.68
CA LEU A 161 11.25 5.08 7.95
C LEU A 161 11.88 3.99 8.84
N MET A 162 13.14 4.16 9.28
CA MET A 162 13.90 3.12 10.00
C MET A 162 13.25 2.74 11.34
N SER A 163 12.92 3.73 12.16
CA SER A 163 12.45 3.56 13.54
C SER A 163 10.95 3.71 13.68
N SER A 164 10.24 3.99 12.58
CA SER A 164 8.78 4.13 12.57
C SER A 164 8.25 5.31 13.40
N GLU A 165 9.06 6.32 13.72
CA GLU A 165 8.71 7.43 14.61
C GLU A 165 7.48 8.21 14.12
N ASN A 166 6.43 8.25 14.94
CA ASN A 166 5.14 8.83 14.57
C ASN A 166 5.24 10.36 14.37
N ARG A 167 5.89 11.04 15.31
CA ARG A 167 5.97 12.51 15.36
C ARG A 167 6.80 13.09 14.22
N ALA A 168 7.82 12.37 13.76
CA ALA A 168 8.55 12.72 12.55
C ALA A 168 7.64 12.69 11.31
N ALA A 169 6.83 11.64 11.14
CA ALA A 169 5.87 11.55 10.03
C ALA A 169 4.77 12.63 10.11
N CYS A 170 4.28 12.96 11.31
CA CYS A 170 3.36 14.07 11.53
C CYS A 170 3.99 15.41 11.14
N ALA A 171 5.20 15.71 11.63
CA ALA A 171 5.90 16.96 11.38
C ALA A 171 6.25 17.15 9.89
N LEU A 172 6.63 16.07 9.19
CA LEU A 172 6.85 16.08 7.74
C LEU A 172 5.59 16.45 6.95
N ALA A 173 4.42 15.92 7.34
CA ALA A 173 3.15 16.24 6.70
C ALA A 173 2.65 17.65 7.07
N ARG A 174 2.86 18.09 8.32
CA ARG A 174 2.53 19.44 8.78
C ARG A 174 3.36 20.52 8.11
N THR A 175 4.63 20.22 7.80
CA THR A 175 5.56 21.10 7.05
C THR A 175 5.59 20.82 5.55
N TYR A 176 4.58 20.12 5.03
CA TYR A 176 4.33 20.01 3.60
C TYR A 176 3.67 21.32 3.08
N PRO A 177 3.87 21.74 1.81
CA PRO A 177 3.13 22.85 1.23
C PRO A 177 1.61 22.64 1.28
N GLY A 178 0.89 23.50 1.99
CA GLY A 178 -0.54 23.33 2.29
C GLY A 178 -0.86 22.45 3.51
N GLY A 179 0.16 22.03 4.27
CA GLY A 179 0.05 21.31 5.54
C GLY A 179 -0.47 19.88 5.42
N THR A 180 -0.82 19.30 6.57
CA THR A 180 -1.19 17.88 6.70
C THR A 180 -2.36 17.47 5.79
N ALA A 181 -3.33 18.36 5.57
CA ALA A 181 -4.45 18.11 4.67
C ALA A 181 -4.00 17.95 3.20
N ALA A 182 -3.10 18.82 2.72
CA ALA A 182 -2.52 18.71 1.38
C ALA A 182 -1.62 17.47 1.25
N ALA A 183 -0.83 17.15 2.28
CA ALA A 183 -0.02 15.93 2.31
C ALA A 183 -0.89 14.67 2.20
N VAL A 184 -1.94 14.55 3.01
CA VAL A 184 -2.87 13.40 2.97
C VAL A 184 -3.65 13.36 1.65
N ALA A 185 -4.05 14.49 1.08
CA ALA A 185 -4.64 14.53 -0.26
C ALA A 185 -3.66 13.95 -1.31
N LYS A 186 -2.37 14.33 -1.26
CA LYS A 186 -1.32 13.81 -2.14
C LYS A 186 -0.99 12.33 -1.91
N MET A 187 -1.09 11.82 -0.68
CA MET A 187 -0.98 10.37 -0.40
C MET A 187 -2.06 9.57 -1.13
N ASN A 188 -3.31 10.04 -1.10
CA ASN A 188 -4.40 9.38 -1.82
C ASN A 188 -4.36 9.64 -3.35
N GLU A 189 -3.73 10.73 -3.79
CA GLU A 189 -3.47 10.98 -5.21
C GLU A 189 -2.41 10.04 -5.78
N LYS A 190 -1.26 9.90 -5.11
CA LYS A 190 -0.22 8.92 -5.46
C LYS A 190 -0.75 7.49 -5.41
N ALA A 191 -1.59 7.15 -4.42
CA ALA A 191 -2.27 5.86 -4.41
C ALA A 191 -3.06 5.59 -5.71
N ARG A 192 -3.84 6.56 -6.21
CA ARG A 192 -4.55 6.42 -7.49
C ARG A 192 -3.62 6.34 -8.69
N GLN A 193 -2.53 7.13 -8.70
CA GLN A 193 -1.51 7.09 -9.77
C GLN A 193 -0.83 5.71 -9.84
N LEU A 194 -0.58 5.07 -8.70
CA LEU A 194 -0.04 3.70 -8.58
C LEU A 194 -1.12 2.60 -8.76
N GLY A 195 -2.37 2.95 -9.12
CA GLY A 195 -3.45 1.98 -9.28
C GLY A 195 -3.83 1.23 -7.99
N MET A 196 -3.59 1.83 -6.82
CA MET A 196 -3.85 1.28 -5.49
C MET A 196 -5.34 1.43 -5.09
N ASN A 197 -6.23 0.86 -5.90
CA ASN A 197 -7.66 1.17 -5.89
C ASN A 197 -8.40 0.80 -4.59
N ASN A 198 -7.85 -0.08 -3.75
CA ASN A 198 -8.44 -0.49 -2.48
C ASN A 198 -7.68 0.08 -1.27
N SER A 199 -6.88 1.13 -1.49
CA SER A 199 -6.09 1.80 -0.45
C SER A 199 -6.66 3.18 -0.09
N ARG A 200 -6.54 3.55 1.19
CA ARG A 200 -6.96 4.87 1.69
C ARG A 200 -6.08 5.30 2.86
N PHE A 201 -5.66 6.55 2.84
CA PHE A 201 -4.85 7.17 3.90
C PHE A 201 -5.63 8.34 4.51
N LEU A 202 -5.72 8.42 5.83
CA LEU A 202 -6.34 9.55 6.55
C LEU A 202 -5.32 10.40 7.32
N GLU A 203 -4.16 9.84 7.67
CA GLU A 203 -3.09 10.52 8.41
C GLU A 203 -1.71 9.88 8.11
N PRO A 204 -0.58 10.58 8.33
CA PRO A 204 0.73 10.21 7.78
C PRO A 204 1.53 9.16 8.57
N SER A 205 1.09 8.80 9.77
CA SER A 205 1.84 7.95 10.71
C SER A 205 1.40 6.47 10.69
N GLY A 206 0.13 6.20 10.38
CA GLY A 206 -0.45 4.86 10.45
C GLY A 206 -0.85 4.43 11.86
N LEU A 207 -1.34 5.36 12.67
CA LEU A 207 -2.00 5.09 13.95
C LEU A 207 -3.52 4.92 13.77
N ASN A 208 -4.12 5.60 12.80
CA ASN A 208 -5.54 5.45 12.47
C ASN A 208 -5.77 4.10 11.77
N SER A 209 -6.65 3.26 12.31
CA SER A 209 -7.00 1.96 11.73
C SER A 209 -7.74 2.06 10.39
N ASN A 210 -8.24 3.25 10.04
CA ASN A 210 -8.81 3.53 8.71
C ASN A 210 -7.77 3.86 7.63
N ASN A 211 -6.47 3.89 7.97
CA ASN A 211 -5.39 3.75 7.01
C ASN A 211 -5.32 2.28 6.57
N VAL A 212 -5.87 1.99 5.39
CA VAL A 212 -6.10 0.63 4.89
C VAL A 212 -5.52 0.42 3.50
N SER A 213 -5.21 -0.84 3.17
CA SER A 213 -4.78 -1.28 1.85
C SER A 213 -5.03 -2.78 1.68
N THR A 214 -4.79 -3.29 0.47
CA THR A 214 -4.70 -4.72 0.16
C THR A 214 -3.24 -5.12 -0.02
N ALA A 215 -2.92 -6.41 -0.03
CA ALA A 215 -1.56 -6.84 -0.33
C ALA A 215 -1.17 -6.55 -1.79
N GLN A 216 -2.12 -6.69 -2.73
CA GLN A 216 -1.93 -6.32 -4.15
C GLN A 216 -1.51 -4.85 -4.30
N ASP A 217 -2.14 -3.95 -3.56
CA ASP A 217 -1.85 -2.52 -3.63
C ASP A 217 -0.54 -2.16 -2.91
N LEU A 218 -0.21 -2.85 -1.82
CA LEU A 218 1.08 -2.67 -1.14
C LEU A 218 2.27 -3.15 -1.97
N VAL A 219 2.12 -4.16 -2.84
CA VAL A 219 3.18 -4.53 -3.80
C VAL A 219 3.52 -3.34 -4.69
N LYS A 220 2.52 -2.71 -5.32
CA LYS A 220 2.69 -1.53 -6.19
C LYS A 220 3.37 -0.37 -5.46
N MET A 221 3.07 -0.20 -4.16
CA MET A 221 3.69 0.82 -3.33
C MET A 221 5.16 0.53 -3.00
N VAL A 222 5.54 -0.73 -2.79
CA VAL A 222 6.94 -1.12 -2.54
C VAL A 222 7.77 -1.03 -3.82
N ASP A 223 7.23 -1.56 -4.93
CA ASP A 223 7.81 -1.53 -6.28
C ASP A 223 8.13 -0.08 -6.70
N ALA A 224 7.17 0.82 -6.54
CA ALA A 224 7.36 2.25 -6.78
C ALA A 224 8.28 2.92 -5.75
N ALA A 225 8.39 2.41 -4.51
CA ALA A 225 9.23 3.01 -3.46
C ALA A 225 10.73 2.67 -3.60
N ASP A 226 11.09 1.54 -4.21
CA ASP A 226 12.50 1.16 -4.43
C ASP A 226 13.21 2.10 -5.41
N ASN A 227 12.46 2.70 -6.32
CA ASN A 227 12.91 3.75 -7.23
C ASN A 227 13.35 5.05 -6.51
N TYR A 228 13.17 5.18 -5.19
CA TYR A 228 13.63 6.32 -4.39
C TYR A 228 14.86 5.95 -3.55
N ALA A 229 16.05 6.34 -4.01
CA ALA A 229 17.32 6.06 -3.32
C ALA A 229 17.35 6.44 -1.82
N LEU A 230 16.67 7.53 -1.43
CA LEU A 230 16.55 7.92 -0.02
C LEU A 230 15.58 7.02 0.78
N ILE A 231 14.57 6.41 0.16
CA ILE A 231 13.74 5.39 0.84
C ILE A 231 14.54 4.11 1.02
N HIS A 232 15.31 3.70 0.00
CA HIS A 232 16.24 2.58 0.08
C HIS A 232 17.24 2.78 1.25
N GLU A 233 18.04 3.85 1.23
CA GLU A 233 19.00 4.18 2.32
C GLU A 233 18.32 4.24 3.71
N PHE A 234 17.21 4.96 3.83
CA PHE A 234 16.60 5.20 5.14
C PHE A 234 15.82 3.99 5.67
N THR A 235 15.27 3.12 4.82
CA THR A 235 14.63 1.88 5.28
C THR A 235 15.63 0.77 5.62
N THR A 236 16.83 0.83 5.04
CA THR A 236 17.95 -0.11 5.28
C THR A 236 18.95 0.39 6.32
N THR A 237 18.82 1.63 6.80
CA THR A 237 19.66 2.15 7.91
C THR A 237 19.47 1.29 9.16
N ALA A 238 20.49 0.54 9.58
CA ALA A 238 20.42 -0.42 10.69
C ALA A 238 20.22 0.23 12.08
N SER A 239 20.93 1.33 12.34
CA SER A 239 20.90 2.09 13.60
C SER A 239 21.51 3.46 13.38
N HIS A 240 21.00 4.48 14.06
CA HIS A 240 21.39 5.87 13.84
C HIS A 240 21.33 6.68 15.14
N GLN A 241 22.15 7.72 15.28
CA GLN A 241 22.17 8.59 16.45
C GLN A 241 21.89 10.03 16.05
N VAL A 242 21.05 10.72 16.83
CA VAL A 242 20.77 12.14 16.65
C VAL A 242 20.94 12.89 17.97
N THR A 243 21.48 14.10 17.87
CA THR A 243 21.71 15.00 19.01
C THR A 243 21.13 16.38 18.67
N PRO A 244 19.82 16.60 18.88
CA PRO A 244 19.20 17.89 18.64
C PRO A 244 19.80 18.95 19.57
N ALA A 245 20.00 20.18 19.09
CA ALA A 245 20.56 21.26 19.91
C ALA A 245 19.71 21.51 21.18
N GLY A 246 20.34 21.54 22.35
CA GLY A 246 19.66 21.64 23.65
C GLY A 246 19.09 20.32 24.20
N PHE A 247 19.26 19.19 23.50
CA PHE A 247 18.78 17.88 23.93
C PHE A 247 19.91 16.84 23.97
N ARG A 248 19.72 15.78 24.77
CA ARG A 248 20.63 14.63 24.82
C ARG A 248 20.63 13.83 23.51
N THR A 249 21.74 13.16 23.23
CA THR A 249 21.86 12.14 22.18
C THR A 249 20.80 11.04 22.33
N MET A 250 20.25 10.57 21.22
CA MET A 250 19.23 9.53 21.17
C MET A 250 19.59 8.46 20.13
N GLN A 251 19.67 7.19 20.57
CA GLN A 251 19.94 6.04 19.71
C GLN A 251 18.66 5.48 19.08
N TYR A 252 18.55 5.55 17.76
CA TYR A 252 17.50 4.96 16.94
C TYR A 252 17.98 3.64 16.32
N ASN A 253 17.04 2.73 16.08
CA ASN A 253 17.29 1.36 15.61
C ASN A 253 16.25 0.98 14.56
N ASN A 254 16.64 0.20 13.55
CA ASN A 254 15.69 -0.30 12.58
C ASN A 254 14.64 -1.19 13.23
N THR A 255 13.38 -1.01 12.83
CA THR A 255 12.22 -1.77 13.30
C THR A 255 12.07 -3.13 12.61
N ASN A 256 12.76 -3.34 11.49
CA ASN A 256 12.98 -4.63 10.85
C ASN A 256 14.32 -5.23 11.33
N PRO A 257 14.34 -6.34 12.08
CA PRO A 257 15.58 -6.94 12.53
C PRO A 257 16.40 -7.60 11.40
N LEU A 258 15.78 -7.89 10.25
CA LEU A 258 16.47 -8.51 9.11
C LEU A 258 17.50 -7.57 8.46
N VAL A 259 17.30 -6.26 8.57
CA VAL A 259 18.24 -5.22 8.11
C VAL A 259 19.62 -5.31 8.80
N LYS A 260 19.72 -5.96 9.96
CA LYS A 260 20.99 -6.19 10.68
C LYS A 260 21.65 -7.54 10.35
N ASN A 261 21.08 -8.32 9.45
CA ASN A 261 21.53 -9.67 9.13
C ASN A 261 22.12 -9.71 7.71
N ALA A 262 23.45 -9.78 7.60
CA ALA A 262 24.19 -9.78 6.34
C ALA A 262 23.89 -10.95 5.37
N SER A 263 23.02 -11.90 5.74
CA SER A 263 22.44 -12.87 4.80
C SER A 263 21.22 -12.33 4.05
N TRP A 264 20.78 -11.10 4.32
CA TRP A 264 19.70 -10.42 3.63
C TRP A 264 20.21 -9.21 2.85
N ASP A 265 19.93 -9.22 1.55
CA ASP A 265 20.01 -8.06 0.67
C ASP A 265 18.57 -7.52 0.54
N ILE A 266 18.35 -6.25 0.89
CA ILE A 266 17.03 -5.63 1.09
C ILE A 266 17.06 -4.26 0.42
N GLY A 267 16.27 -4.03 -0.63
CA GLY A 267 16.13 -2.68 -1.20
C GLY A 267 15.27 -1.77 -0.33
N VAL A 268 14.05 -2.21 0.00
CA VAL A 268 13.08 -1.44 0.78
C VAL A 268 12.51 -2.30 1.91
N SER A 269 12.35 -1.75 3.11
CA SER A 269 11.49 -2.41 4.12
C SER A 269 10.71 -1.45 5.02
N LYS A 270 9.48 -1.83 5.40
CA LYS A 270 8.75 -1.13 6.45
C LYS A 270 7.96 -2.08 7.33
N THR A 271 7.89 -1.72 8.61
CA THR A 271 7.11 -2.45 9.61
C THR A 271 5.90 -1.64 10.08
N GLY A 272 4.85 -2.34 10.51
CA GLY A 272 3.70 -1.74 11.18
C GLY A 272 3.19 -2.59 12.35
N PHE A 273 2.65 -1.93 13.38
CA PHE A 273 1.85 -2.56 14.43
C PHE A 273 0.87 -1.55 15.01
N ILE A 274 -0.42 -1.91 14.98
CA ILE A 274 -1.49 -1.43 15.88
C ILE A 274 -2.33 -2.68 16.18
N ASN A 275 -3.13 -2.68 17.25
CA ASN A 275 -3.90 -3.86 17.64
C ASN A 275 -4.82 -4.36 16.52
N GLU A 276 -5.38 -3.45 15.72
CA GLU A 276 -6.32 -3.76 14.63
C GLU A 276 -5.65 -4.18 13.30
N ALA A 277 -4.32 -4.11 13.21
CA ALA A 277 -3.54 -4.49 12.02
C ALA A 277 -2.75 -5.80 12.19
N GLY A 278 -2.76 -6.37 13.41
CA GLY A 278 -1.72 -7.29 13.85
C GLY A 278 -0.32 -6.69 13.62
N ARG A 279 0.69 -7.54 13.39
CA ARG A 279 2.04 -7.08 12.97
C ARG A 279 2.22 -7.24 11.47
N CYS A 280 2.57 -6.12 10.83
CA CYS A 280 2.80 -6.01 9.39
C CYS A 280 4.29 -5.90 9.04
N LEU A 281 4.69 -6.48 7.92
CA LEU A 281 5.96 -6.26 7.23
C LEU A 281 5.65 -6.09 5.74
N VAL A 282 6.25 -5.08 5.10
CA VAL A 282 6.48 -5.10 3.65
C VAL A 282 7.98 -5.00 3.42
N MET A 283 8.50 -5.75 2.46
CA MET A 283 9.93 -5.81 2.19
C MET A 283 10.18 -6.21 0.74
N GLU A 284 10.97 -5.42 0.01
CA GLU A 284 11.72 -5.91 -1.15
C GLU A 284 13.00 -6.59 -0.59
N ALA A 285 13.38 -7.73 -1.14
CA ALA A 285 14.69 -8.32 -0.92
C ALA A 285 15.19 -9.12 -2.13
N ASN A 286 16.48 -9.02 -2.43
CA ASN A 286 17.10 -9.87 -3.43
C ASN A 286 17.27 -11.30 -2.89
N ILE A 287 16.75 -12.28 -3.63
CA ILE A 287 16.83 -13.71 -3.31
C ILE A 287 17.36 -14.44 -4.55
N GLN A 288 18.55 -15.04 -4.46
CA GLN A 288 19.22 -15.77 -5.56
C GLN A 288 19.46 -14.92 -6.85
N GLY A 289 19.53 -13.60 -6.75
CA GLY A 289 19.71 -12.68 -7.88
C GLY A 289 18.42 -12.06 -8.41
N ARG A 290 17.28 -12.30 -7.73
CA ARG A 290 15.93 -11.92 -8.16
C ARG A 290 15.31 -10.95 -7.14
N PRO A 291 14.71 -9.81 -7.56
CA PRO A 291 14.04 -8.90 -6.64
C PRO A 291 12.66 -9.43 -6.23
N VAL A 292 12.42 -9.56 -4.93
CA VAL A 292 11.22 -10.21 -4.38
C VAL A 292 10.51 -9.31 -3.37
N ILE A 293 9.32 -8.87 -3.74
CA ILE A 293 8.45 -8.11 -2.85
C ILE A 293 7.61 -9.08 -2.00
N MET A 294 7.72 -8.94 -0.69
CA MET A 294 7.01 -9.71 0.32
C MET A 294 6.10 -8.79 1.13
N VAL A 295 4.79 -8.97 0.99
CA VAL A 295 3.78 -8.32 1.83
C VAL A 295 3.24 -9.34 2.82
N LEU A 296 3.29 -9.02 4.11
CA LEU A 296 2.95 -9.90 5.22
C LEU A 296 2.17 -9.11 6.28
N LEU A 297 0.83 -9.20 6.29
CA LEU A 297 -0.05 -8.44 7.17
C LEU A 297 -0.79 -9.34 8.16
N ASP A 298 -1.31 -8.74 9.24
CA ASP A 298 -1.97 -9.42 10.36
C ASP A 298 -1.27 -10.72 10.78
N SER A 299 -0.02 -10.58 11.24
CA SER A 299 0.71 -11.66 11.92
C SER A 299 0.59 -11.51 13.45
N GLN A 300 0.22 -12.61 14.10
CA GLN A 300 0.10 -12.69 15.56
C GLN A 300 1.39 -13.20 16.18
N GLY A 301 1.81 -12.65 17.32
CA GLY A 301 3.13 -12.89 17.94
C GLY A 301 4.25 -11.95 17.42
N LYS A 302 5.31 -11.72 18.22
CA LYS A 302 6.29 -10.64 17.95
C LYS A 302 7.18 -10.86 16.71
N GLN A 303 7.58 -12.10 16.44
CA GLN A 303 8.56 -12.45 15.40
C GLN A 303 7.94 -13.11 14.15
N THR A 304 6.62 -13.20 14.07
CA THR A 304 5.94 -14.09 13.11
C THR A 304 6.19 -13.71 11.65
N ARG A 305 5.96 -12.44 11.28
CA ARG A 305 6.35 -11.86 9.99
C ARG A 305 7.85 -11.99 9.63
N VAL A 306 8.73 -12.00 10.62
CA VAL A 306 10.20 -12.15 10.44
C VAL A 306 10.53 -13.60 10.10
N GLY A 307 9.92 -14.54 10.82
CA GLY A 307 9.99 -15.97 10.49
C GLY A 307 9.28 -16.32 9.18
N ASP A 308 8.23 -15.59 8.80
CA ASP A 308 7.54 -15.76 7.51
C ASP A 308 8.45 -15.35 6.36
N ALA A 309 9.10 -14.19 6.40
CA ALA A 309 10.10 -13.80 5.41
C ALA A 309 11.23 -14.87 5.30
N ALA A 310 11.75 -15.36 6.43
CA ALA A 310 12.74 -16.45 6.43
C ALA A 310 12.21 -17.77 5.84
N ARG A 311 10.92 -18.07 5.98
CA ARG A 311 10.25 -19.21 5.33
C ARG A 311 10.12 -18.99 3.82
N VAL A 312 9.79 -17.79 3.36
CA VAL A 312 9.73 -17.43 1.93
C VAL A 312 11.09 -17.60 1.28
N LYS A 313 12.15 -17.01 1.87
CA LYS A 313 13.52 -17.12 1.34
C LYS A 313 13.96 -18.58 1.19
N LYS A 314 13.87 -19.37 2.27
CA LYS A 314 14.22 -20.81 2.25
C LYS A 314 13.39 -21.60 1.23
N TRP A 315 12.11 -21.25 1.06
CA TRP A 315 11.23 -21.89 0.09
C TRP A 315 11.68 -21.62 -1.36
N MET A 316 12.03 -20.37 -1.69
CA MET A 316 12.52 -20.00 -3.02
C MET A 316 13.86 -20.67 -3.34
N GLU A 317 14.83 -20.57 -2.44
CA GLU A 317 16.15 -21.23 -2.57
C GLU A 317 16.03 -22.75 -2.82
N SER A 318 15.13 -23.42 -2.07
CA SER A 318 14.86 -24.86 -2.26
C SER A 318 14.22 -25.20 -3.60
N SER A 319 13.47 -24.27 -4.20
CA SER A 319 12.71 -24.48 -5.43
C SER A 319 13.57 -24.29 -6.68
N GLU A 320 14.49 -23.33 -6.64
CA GLU A 320 15.47 -23.13 -7.72
C GLU A 320 16.50 -24.26 -7.74
N THR A 321 16.93 -24.76 -6.58
CA THR A 321 17.76 -25.98 -6.47
C THR A 321 17.10 -27.17 -7.18
N ARG A 322 15.80 -27.41 -6.94
CA ARG A 322 15.02 -28.44 -7.66
C ARG A 322 14.97 -28.17 -9.16
N SER A 323 14.65 -26.95 -9.59
CA SER A 323 14.56 -26.61 -11.01
C SER A 323 15.89 -26.72 -11.77
N ARG A 324 17.04 -26.53 -11.10
CA ARG A 324 18.36 -26.78 -11.71
C ARG A 324 18.65 -28.27 -11.84
N ALA A 325 18.34 -29.07 -10.80
CA ALA A 325 18.49 -30.52 -10.85
C ALA A 325 17.68 -31.16 -12.01
N THR A 326 16.42 -30.74 -12.21
CA THR A 326 15.55 -31.27 -13.29
C THR A 326 15.93 -30.78 -14.70
N ARG A 327 16.82 -29.79 -14.85
CA ARG A 327 17.33 -29.34 -16.17
C ARG A 327 18.64 -30.02 -16.58
N ASN A 328 19.24 -30.81 -15.69
CA ASN A 328 20.51 -31.49 -15.90
C ASN A 328 20.32 -33.02 -16.04
N ILE A 329 19.13 -33.43 -16.52
CA ILE A 329 18.68 -34.81 -16.78
C ILE A 329 18.01 -34.80 -18.16
#